data_AF-A0A7W1TLC8-F1
#
_entry.id   AF-A0A7W1TLC8-F1
#
_cell.length_a   1.000
_cell.length_b   1.000
_cell.length_c   1.000
_cell.angle_alpha   90.00
_cell.angle_beta   90.00
_cell.angle_gamma   90.00
#
_symmetry.space_group_name_H-M   'P 1'
#
loop_
_entity.id
_entity.type
_entity.pdbx_description
1 polymer ?
#
loop_
_entity_poly.entity_id
_entity_poly.type
_entity_poly.pdbx_seq_one_letter_code
_entity_poly.pdbx_strand_id
1 'polypeptide(L)'
;MLVLSSTYSISVSQPPTNGVTLTEQADYDYQMGLLTKITDPNGNQTTAGYDDFGRMTSLVKPGDSASYPTETIDYTDYTASQPFHTLVYQRQAAGSSDRGRPTSRFYDGLGRLIQTKQEDKNGQENIASE
;
A
#
# COMPACT_ATOMS: atom_id res chain seq x y z
N MET A 1 4.30 23.05 17.95
CA MET A 1 5.34 22.42 17.11
C MET A 1 4.77 22.33 15.71
N LEU A 2 5.27 23.14 14.77
CA LEU A 2 4.83 23.09 13.37
C LEU A 2 5.51 21.88 12.72
N VAL A 3 4.74 20.85 12.35
CA VAL A 3 5.28 19.79 11.49
C VAL A 3 5.15 20.32 10.06
N LEU A 4 6.25 20.85 9.52
CA LEU A 4 6.31 21.15 8.09
C LEU A 4 6.22 19.80 7.37
N SER A 5 5.15 19.55 6.61
CA SER A 5 5.09 18.37 5.76
C SER A 5 6.26 18.46 4.78
N SER A 6 7.26 17.60 4.96
CA SER A 6 8.48 17.60 4.17
C SER A 6 8.23 16.80 2.89
N THR A 7 7.28 17.25 2.08
CA THR A 7 6.95 16.61 0.81
C THR A 7 7.54 17.40 -0.35
N TYR A 8 8.14 16.73 -1.32
CA TYR A 8 8.53 17.35 -2.59
C TYR A 8 7.75 16.73 -3.75
N SER A 9 7.35 17.56 -4.70
CA SER A 9 6.49 17.16 -5.83
C SER A 9 7.27 17.18 -7.14
N ILE A 10 6.99 16.21 -8.00
CA ILE A 10 7.45 16.18 -9.40
C ILE A 10 6.24 16.06 -10.32
N SER A 11 6.38 16.53 -11.55
CA SER A 11 5.34 16.39 -12.58
C SER A 11 5.94 15.98 -13.91
N VAL A 12 5.23 15.12 -14.62
CA VAL A 12 5.58 14.68 -15.97
C VAL A 12 4.41 14.98 -16.90
N SER A 13 4.67 15.71 -17.98
CA SER A 13 3.67 16.00 -19.01
C SER A 13 4.00 15.25 -20.29
N GLN A 14 3.00 14.57 -20.85
CA GLN A 14 3.11 13.91 -22.15
C GLN A 14 3.02 14.94 -23.28
N PRO A 15 3.58 14.65 -24.47
CA PRO A 15 3.35 15.48 -25.66
C PRO A 15 1.85 15.63 -25.92
N PRO A 16 1.38 16.81 -26.37
CA PRO A 16 -0.04 17.02 -26.59
C PRO A 16 -0.60 16.06 -27.63
N THR A 17 -1.72 15.40 -27.32
CA THR A 17 -2.49 14.59 -28.27
C THR A 17 -3.81 15.30 -28.54
N ASN A 18 -4.09 15.66 -29.79
CA ASN A 18 -5.26 16.48 -30.17
C ASN A 18 -5.41 17.78 -29.37
N GLY A 19 -4.29 18.43 -29.02
CA GLY A 19 -4.29 19.70 -28.26
C GLY A 19 -4.48 19.54 -26.76
N VAL A 20 -4.62 18.32 -26.25
CA VAL A 20 -4.70 18.03 -24.81
C VAL A 20 -3.34 17.57 -24.30
N THR A 21 -2.84 18.24 -23.26
CA THR A 21 -1.62 17.82 -22.53
C THR A 21 -2.05 17.04 -21.29
N LEU A 22 -1.61 15.79 -21.18
CA LEU A 22 -1.84 14.96 -20.01
C LEU A 22 -0.66 15.13 -19.04
N THR A 23 -0.94 15.48 -17.79
CA THR A 23 0.08 15.70 -16.77
C THR A 23 -0.19 14.80 -15.58
N GLU A 24 0.84 14.09 -15.14
CA GLU A 24 0.85 13.29 -13.92
C GLU A 24 1.73 14.00 -12.88
N GLN A 25 1.31 13.99 -11.62
CA GLN A 25 2.08 14.54 -10.50
C GLN A 25 2.32 13.45 -9.46
N ALA A 26 3.52 13.43 -8.89
CA ALA A 26 3.89 12.56 -7.78
C ALA A 26 4.49 13.36 -6.63
N ASP A 27 4.08 13.06 -5.41
CA ASP A 27 4.60 13.66 -4.18
C ASP A 27 5.40 12.61 -3.40
N TYR A 28 6.55 13.01 -2.89
CA TYR A 28 7.48 12.16 -2.17
C TYR A 28 7.79 12.72 -0.79
N ASP A 29 7.94 11.85 0.20
CA ASP A 29 8.53 12.19 1.49
C ASP A 29 10.02 12.53 1.30
N TYR A 30 10.45 13.67 1.82
CA TYR A 30 11.80 14.18 1.66
C TYR A 30 12.84 13.43 2.49
N GLN A 31 12.44 12.85 3.62
CA GLN A 31 13.37 12.18 4.54
C GLN A 31 13.78 10.81 4.02
N MET A 32 12.81 10.06 3.49
CA MET A 32 13.01 8.68 3.04
C MET A 32 12.97 8.53 1.51
N GLY A 33 12.53 9.56 0.77
CA GLY A 33 12.35 9.49 -0.68
C GLY A 33 11.19 8.60 -1.12
N LEU A 34 10.19 8.40 -0.24
CA LEU A 34 9.08 7.48 -0.46
C LEU A 34 7.92 8.18 -1.17
N LEU A 35 7.34 7.54 -2.18
CA LEU A 35 6.18 8.06 -2.91
C LEU A 35 4.93 8.06 -2.02
N THR A 36 4.44 9.22 -1.63
CA THR A 36 3.26 9.34 -0.75
C THR A 36 1.96 9.56 -1.52
N LYS A 37 2.03 10.12 -2.73
CA LYS A 37 0.86 10.40 -3.56
C LYS A 37 1.18 10.44 -5.05
N ILE A 38 0.27 9.92 -5.87
CA ILE A 38 0.21 10.16 -7.31
C ILE A 38 -1.15 10.80 -7.64
N THR A 39 -1.14 11.80 -8.51
CA THR A 39 -2.33 12.36 -9.15
C THR A 39 -2.24 12.11 -10.65
N ASP A 40 -3.19 11.34 -11.18
CA ASP A 40 -3.26 11.03 -12.61
C ASP A 40 -3.75 12.25 -13.43
N PRO A 41 -3.66 12.20 -14.77
CA PRO A 41 -4.15 13.30 -15.63
C PRO A 41 -5.66 13.57 -15.55
N ASN A 42 -6.45 12.64 -15.03
CA ASN A 42 -7.88 12.81 -14.79
C ASN A 42 -8.17 13.43 -13.41
N GLY A 43 -7.13 13.74 -12.63
CA GLY A 43 -7.23 14.28 -11.27
C GLY A 43 -7.47 13.22 -10.19
N ASN A 44 -7.46 11.94 -10.53
CA ASN A 44 -7.62 10.88 -9.55
C ASN A 44 -6.35 10.72 -8.72
N GLN A 45 -6.53 10.54 -7.41
CA GLN A 45 -5.42 10.44 -6.47
C GLN A 45 -5.26 9.02 -5.93
N THR A 46 -4.02 8.55 -5.89
CA THR A 46 -3.62 7.35 -5.16
C THR A 46 -2.61 7.77 -4.09
N THR A 47 -2.81 7.37 -2.84
CA THR A 47 -1.89 7.71 -1.73
C THR A 47 -1.37 6.45 -1.04
N ALA A 48 -0.13 6.47 -0.59
CA ALA A 48 0.50 5.39 0.16
C ALA A 48 0.97 5.89 1.53
N GLY A 49 0.79 5.04 2.55
CA GLY A 49 1.30 5.25 3.90
C GLY A 49 2.44 4.28 4.20
N TYR A 50 3.36 4.71 5.06
CA TYR A 50 4.57 3.95 5.40
C TYR A 50 4.77 3.93 6.93
N ASP A 51 5.45 2.91 7.44
CA ASP A 51 5.99 2.90 8.79
C ASP A 51 7.36 3.59 8.89
N ASP A 52 7.91 3.69 10.10
CA ASP A 52 9.20 4.34 10.37
C ASP A 52 10.40 3.63 9.71
N PHE A 53 10.22 2.39 9.22
CA PHE A 53 11.22 1.65 8.47
C PHE A 53 11.05 1.82 6.95
N GLY A 54 10.08 2.63 6.51
CA GLY A 54 9.79 2.89 5.10
C GLY A 54 9.05 1.76 4.40
N ARG A 55 8.41 0.85 5.15
CA ARG A 55 7.60 -0.23 4.59
C ARG A 55 6.17 0.25 4.42
N MET A 56 5.54 -0.05 3.28
CA MET A 56 4.17 0.41 2.99
C MET A 56 3.16 -0.27 3.92
N THR A 57 2.35 0.51 4.62
CA THR A 57 1.32 0.02 5.55
C THR A 57 -0.09 0.22 5.03
N SER A 58 -0.30 1.15 4.09
CA SER A 58 -1.61 1.38 3.48
C SER A 58 -1.50 1.92 2.05
N LEU A 59 -2.51 1.60 1.24
CA LEU A 59 -2.71 2.14 -0.10
C LEU A 59 -4.17 2.58 -0.23
N VAL A 60 -4.39 3.79 -0.71
CA VAL A 60 -5.72 4.34 -0.99
C VAL A 60 -5.79 4.67 -2.47
N LYS A 61 -6.59 3.93 -3.23
CA LYS A 61 -6.88 4.18 -4.64
C LYS A 61 -8.11 5.08 -4.80
N PRO A 62 -8.36 5.63 -6.00
CA PRO A 62 -9.55 6.43 -6.26
C PRO A 62 -10.85 5.69 -5.90
N GLY A 63 -11.77 6.38 -5.22
CA GLY A 63 -13.03 5.82 -4.72
C GLY A 63 -12.98 5.35 -3.26
N ASP A 64 -11.80 5.29 -2.67
CA ASP A 64 -11.56 4.88 -1.29
C ASP A 64 -11.05 6.06 -0.43
N SER A 65 -10.81 5.84 0.88
CA SER A 65 -10.38 6.91 1.79
C SER A 65 -9.32 6.45 2.79
N ALA A 66 -8.65 7.38 3.46
CA ALA A 66 -7.66 7.04 4.49
C ALA A 66 -8.28 6.26 5.67
N SER A 67 -9.56 6.50 6.00
CA SER A 67 -10.27 5.74 7.03
C SER A 67 -10.62 4.32 6.59
N TYR A 68 -10.73 4.11 5.28
CA TYR A 68 -11.01 2.82 4.69
C TYR A 68 -10.06 2.60 3.49
N PRO A 69 -8.81 2.18 3.74
CA PRO A 69 -7.83 2.01 2.67
C PRO A 69 -8.17 0.85 1.74
N THR A 70 -7.71 0.94 0.48
CA THR A 70 -7.86 -0.13 -0.51
C THR A 70 -7.10 -1.38 -0.09
N GLU A 71 -5.89 -1.17 0.43
CA GLU A 71 -5.02 -2.22 0.96
C GLU A 71 -4.39 -1.75 2.27
N THR A 72 -4.25 -2.66 3.23
CA THR A 72 -3.44 -2.46 4.44
C THR A 72 -2.50 -3.63 4.64
N ILE A 73 -1.28 -3.36 5.09
CA ILE A 73 -0.27 -4.38 5.36
C ILE A 73 0.14 -4.28 6.82
N ASP A 74 -0.10 -5.36 7.56
CA ASP A 74 0.37 -5.49 8.94
C ASP A 74 1.66 -6.32 8.95
N TYR A 75 2.73 -5.76 9.53
CA TYR A 75 4.03 -6.42 9.67
C TYR A 75 4.20 -6.94 11.10
N THR A 76 4.33 -8.26 11.25
CA THR A 76 4.64 -8.87 12.55
C THR A 76 6.14 -9.14 12.62
N ASP A 77 6.88 -8.30 13.34
CA ASP A 77 8.32 -8.44 13.48
C ASP A 77 8.74 -9.54 14.47
N TYR A 78 10.04 -9.84 14.46
CA TYR A 78 10.66 -10.94 15.21
C TYR A 78 10.38 -10.91 16.72
N THR A 79 10.08 -9.74 17.28
CA THR A 79 9.92 -9.57 18.73
C THR A 79 8.53 -9.97 19.22
N ALA A 80 7.53 -9.98 18.33
CA ALA A 80 6.13 -10.18 18.69
C ALA A 80 5.63 -11.61 18.45
N SER A 81 6.16 -12.33 17.46
CA SER A 81 5.69 -13.68 17.09
C SER A 81 6.64 -14.34 16.08
N GLN A 82 6.98 -15.61 16.31
CA GLN A 82 7.65 -16.45 15.32
C GLN A 82 6.66 -17.46 14.76
N PRO A 83 6.69 -17.73 13.44
CA PRO A 83 7.54 -17.13 12.40
C PRO A 83 7.15 -15.68 12.02
N PHE A 84 8.13 -14.92 11.52
CA PHE A 84 7.89 -13.59 10.93
C PHE A 84 6.89 -13.71 9.79
N HIS A 85 5.89 -12.82 9.79
CA HIS A 85 4.90 -12.81 8.73
C HIS A 85 4.33 -11.41 8.45
N THR A 86 3.80 -11.25 7.25
CA THR A 86 3.01 -10.09 6.83
C THR A 86 1.58 -10.50 6.56
N LEU A 87 0.62 -9.69 7.00
CA LEU A 87 -0.80 -9.85 6.68
C LEU A 87 -1.19 -8.75 5.69
N VAL A 88 -1.53 -9.15 4.46
CA VAL A 88 -1.97 -8.22 3.41
C VAL A 88 -3.48 -8.30 3.29
N TYR A 89 -4.17 -7.22 3.63
CA TYR A 89 -5.62 -7.10 3.56
C TYR A 89 -6.01 -6.26 2.35
N GLN A 90 -6.92 -6.76 1.52
CA GLN A 90 -7.50 -6.01 0.43
C GLN A 90 -9.00 -5.84 0.67
N ARG A 91 -9.46 -4.59 0.70
CA ARG A 91 -10.87 -4.30 0.86
C ARG A 91 -11.65 -4.76 -0.37
N GLN A 92 -12.79 -5.42 -0.13
CA GLN A 92 -13.60 -6.02 -1.19
C GLN A 92 -14.73 -5.12 -1.71
N ALA A 93 -15.10 -4.06 -0.99
CA ALA A 93 -16.16 -3.13 -1.38
C ALA A 93 -15.86 -1.70 -0.93
N ALA A 94 -15.99 -0.72 -1.83
CA ALA A 94 -15.78 0.68 -1.54
C ALA A 94 -16.69 1.17 -0.40
N GLY A 95 -16.16 1.99 0.50
CA GLY A 95 -16.89 2.50 1.68
C GLY A 95 -17.18 1.49 2.78
N SER A 96 -16.85 0.20 2.62
CA SER A 96 -16.92 -0.78 3.71
C SER A 96 -15.81 -0.55 4.74
N SER A 97 -16.12 -0.76 6.01
CA SER A 97 -15.14 -0.82 7.10
C SER A 97 -14.41 -2.16 7.21
N ASP A 98 -14.88 -3.18 6.48
CA ASP A 98 -14.23 -4.49 6.43
C ASP A 98 -12.96 -4.41 5.56
N ARG A 99 -11.80 -4.67 6.16
CA ARG A 99 -10.50 -4.74 5.47
C ARG A 99 -10.38 -5.97 4.56
N GLY A 100 -11.29 -6.93 4.68
CA GLY A 100 -11.25 -8.20 3.95
C GLY A 100 -10.48 -9.28 4.69
N ARG A 101 -10.35 -10.46 4.06
CA ARG A 101 -9.53 -11.57 4.56
C ARG A 101 -8.07 -11.37 4.15
N PRO A 102 -7.10 -11.59 5.06
CA PRO A 102 -5.71 -11.37 4.74
C PRO A 102 -5.11 -12.51 3.91
N THR A 103 -4.11 -12.17 3.11
CA THR A 103 -3.09 -13.12 2.68
C THR A 103 -1.90 -13.04 3.64
N SER A 104 -1.56 -14.15 4.28
CA SER A 104 -0.43 -14.25 5.19
C SER A 104 0.80 -14.77 4.43
N ARG A 105 1.92 -14.08 4.54
CA ARG A 105 3.21 -14.53 3.99
C ARG A 105 4.19 -14.73 5.12
N PHE A 106 4.82 -15.89 5.17
CA PHE A 106 5.77 -16.29 6.21
C PHE A 106 7.17 -16.36 5.65
N TYR A 107 8.14 -15.91 6.42
CA TYR A 107 9.53 -15.89 6.01
C TYR A 107 10.43 -16.53 7.05
N ASP A 108 11.57 -17.03 6.59
CA ASP A 108 12.64 -17.50 7.47
C ASP A 108 13.47 -16.34 8.05
N GLY A 109 14.44 -16.66 8.91
CA GLY A 109 15.32 -15.66 9.53
C GLY A 109 16.26 -14.93 8.58
N LEU A 110 16.33 -15.34 7.30
CA LEU A 110 17.07 -14.66 6.24
C LEU A 110 16.14 -13.81 5.36
N GLY A 111 14.85 -13.75 5.67
CA GLY A 111 13.84 -13.01 4.91
C GLY A 111 13.40 -13.70 3.63
N ARG A 112 13.66 -15.01 3.46
CA ARG A 112 13.16 -15.78 2.31
C ARG A 112 11.73 -16.21 2.58
N LEU A 113 10.86 -16.05 1.60
CA LEU A 113 9.48 -16.54 1.66
C LEU A 113 9.53 -18.08 1.77
N ILE A 114 8.75 -18.64 2.69
CA ILE A 114 8.67 -20.10 2.90
C ILE A 114 7.23 -20.60 2.80
N GLN A 115 6.25 -19.72 3.00
CA GLN A 115 4.84 -20.09 2.93
C GLN A 115 3.95 -18.88 2.63
N THR A 116 2.93 -19.09 1.80
CA THR A 116 1.80 -18.18 1.62
C THR A 116 0.51 -18.90 2.02
N LYS A 117 -0.30 -18.23 2.84
CA LYS A 117 -1.64 -18.68 3.20
C LYS A 117 -2.67 -17.65 2.76
N GLN A 118 -3.78 -18.13 2.20
CA GLN A 118 -4.92 -17.30 1.86
C GLN A 118 -6.19 -17.98 2.33
N GLU A 119 -7.03 -17.24 3.06
CA GLU A 119 -8.35 -17.71 3.46
C GLU A 119 -9.39 -17.25 2.43
N ASP A 120 -10.21 -18.16 1.93
CA ASP A 120 -11.32 -17.82 1.04
C ASP A 120 -12.55 -17.31 1.83
N LYS A 121 -13.62 -16.93 1.11
CA LYS A 121 -14.86 -16.42 1.73
C LYS A 121 -15.60 -17.47 2.57
N ASN A 122 -15.27 -18.75 2.41
CA ASN A 122 -15.90 -19.88 3.09
C ASN A 122 -15.04 -20.39 4.27
N GLY A 123 -13.90 -19.75 4.56
CA GLY A 123 -12.97 -20.18 5.60
C GLY A 123 -12.07 -21.35 5.20
N GLN A 124 -11.97 -21.67 3.90
CA GLN A 124 -11.00 -22.64 3.42
C GLN A 124 -9.62 -21.99 3.29
N GLU A 125 -8.62 -22.59 3.92
CA GLU A 125 -7.23 -22.16 3.80
C GLU A 125 -6.58 -22.79 2.55
N ASN A 126 -6.17 -21.95 1.61
CA ASN A 126 -5.25 -22.33 0.56
C ASN A 126 -3.82 -22.05 1.01
N ILE A 127 -3.01 -23.10 1.04
CA ILE A 127 -1.63 -23.03 1.51
C ILE A 127 -0.69 -23.41 0.36
N ALA A 128 0.24 -22.52 0.04
CA ALA A 128 1.35 -22.80 -0.86
C ALA A 128 2.67 -22.66 -0.09
N SER A 129 3.52 -23.68 -0.17
CA SER A 129 4.89 -23.68 0.36
C SER A 129 5.89 -23.58 -0.79
N GLU A 130 6.97 -22.84 -0.59
CA GLU A 130 8.11 -22.74 -1.51
C GLU A 130 9.18 -23.80 -1.24
#